data_AF-A0A218X7W2-F1
#
_entry.id   AF-A0A218X7W2-F1
#
_cell.length_a   1.000
_cell.length_b   1.000
_cell.length_c   1.000
_cell.angle_alpha   90.00
_cell.angle_beta   90.00
_cell.angle_gamma   90.00
#
_symmetry.space_group_name_H-M   'P 1'
#
loop_
_entity.id
_entity.type
_entity.pdbx_description
1 polymer ?
#
loop_
_entity_poly.entity_id
_entity_poly.type
_entity_poly.pdbx_seq_one_letter_code
_entity_poly.pdbx_strand_id
1 'polypeptide(L)'
;MEALLPSKSSLSRLKIAPALTLSPLFSHSLRLKPAHRPSFAALAIQNPEKKLEESESPAPAPTFFQDQKVAAADDESFGEVDKIIGSRALEGGTGMEYLIEWKDGHEPSWVPSDFIAKDVVAEYETPWWTAAKKADEAALRGLIEAKDGRDVDAVDGDGRTALLFVAGLGSEPCVRLLAEAGANLNHRDNSGGFTALHMAAGYVKPGVVKLLVELGADSEVEDDRRRTPLDLAKEILKVTPKGNPMQFARRLGLEAVVRELEAVVYEYAEVEEILEKRGKGNNLEYLVRWKDGGENEWVKAAFVGEDLIGDFEAGLEYAVAEEVVAKRVGNEGKMEYLVRWTDIEDATWEPEENVDPDLIREFEESSQQGQEANGQSQGRPRSDDNGSL
;
A
#
# COMPACT_ATOMS: atom_id res chain seq x y z
N MET A 1 41.52 17.55 21.02
CA MET A 1 40.99 17.14 19.71
C MET A 1 39.51 16.92 19.89
N GLU A 2 38.76 17.98 19.59
CA GLU A 2 37.31 17.96 19.47
C GLU A 2 36.88 16.89 18.46
N ALA A 3 35.89 16.09 18.83
CA ALA A 3 35.11 15.29 17.90
C ALA A 3 33.68 15.83 17.94
N LEU A 4 33.25 16.32 16.79
CA LEU A 4 31.98 16.97 16.52
C LEU A 4 30.79 16.07 16.92
N LEU A 5 29.92 16.60 17.77
CA LEU A 5 28.57 16.08 17.99
C LEU A 5 27.68 16.51 16.81
N PRO A 6 26.82 15.63 16.28
CA PRO A 6 25.85 16.02 15.26
C PRO A 6 24.80 16.95 15.88
N SER A 7 24.53 18.04 15.18
CA SER A 7 23.47 19.01 15.49
C SER A 7 22.12 18.31 15.61
N LYS A 8 21.49 18.41 16.78
CA LYS A 8 20.10 18.00 17.00
C LYS A 8 19.18 18.98 16.28
N SER A 9 18.80 18.66 15.05
CA SER A 9 17.57 19.17 14.46
C SER A 9 16.43 18.27 14.95
N SER A 10 15.82 18.62 16.08
CA SER A 10 14.70 17.89 16.67
C SER A 10 13.44 18.74 16.56
N LEU A 11 12.52 18.35 15.69
CA LEU A 11 11.11 18.71 15.77
C LEU A 11 10.29 17.49 15.32
N SER A 12 9.65 16.86 16.32
CA SER A 12 8.30 16.30 16.28
C SER A 12 7.90 15.48 15.05
N ARG A 13 8.16 14.18 15.08
CA ARG A 13 7.70 13.24 14.03
C ARG A 13 7.08 11.99 14.66
N LEU A 14 5.78 11.74 14.42
CA LEU A 14 5.06 10.53 14.86
C LEU A 14 4.56 9.67 13.71
N LYS A 15 4.61 8.34 13.87
CA LYS A 15 4.21 7.31 12.90
C LYS A 15 2.67 7.10 12.85
N ILE A 16 2.01 7.30 11.70
CA ILE A 16 0.56 7.43 11.46
C ILE A 16 0.17 6.68 10.19
N ALA A 17 -1.02 6.08 10.07
CA ALA A 17 -1.41 5.43 8.81
C ALA A 17 -1.67 6.44 7.65
N PRO A 18 -1.25 6.18 6.39
CA PRO A 18 -1.42 7.14 5.31
C PRO A 18 -2.89 7.44 5.06
N ALA A 19 -3.21 8.73 4.88
CA ALA A 19 -4.52 9.15 4.41
C ALA A 19 -4.66 8.78 2.93
N LEU A 20 -5.57 7.86 2.61
CA LEU A 20 -5.93 7.52 1.23
C LEU A 20 -6.36 8.79 0.49
N THR A 21 -5.50 9.26 -0.41
CA THR A 21 -5.82 10.35 -1.34
C THR A 21 -6.81 9.83 -2.39
N LEU A 22 -8.10 9.89 -2.06
CA LEU A 22 -9.17 9.76 -3.04
C LEU A 22 -9.04 10.92 -4.04
N SER A 23 -8.60 10.60 -5.26
CA SER A 23 -8.63 11.52 -6.39
C SER A 23 -10.06 11.99 -6.66
N PRO A 24 -10.30 13.27 -7.04
CA PRO A 24 -11.64 13.80 -7.19
C PRO A 24 -12.26 13.28 -8.49
N LEU A 25 -13.23 12.36 -8.38
CA LEU A 25 -14.09 12.02 -9.51
C LEU A 25 -15.15 13.11 -9.69
N PHE A 26 -15.18 13.64 -10.91
CA PHE A 26 -16.13 14.61 -11.43
C PHE A 26 -17.58 14.31 -11.00
N SER A 27 -18.21 15.30 -10.36
CA SER A 27 -19.62 15.29 -10.04
C SER A 27 -20.45 15.58 -11.30
N HIS A 28 -21.10 14.55 -11.84
CA HIS A 28 -22.28 14.72 -12.68
C HIS A 28 -23.50 14.25 -11.90
N SER A 29 -24.27 15.23 -11.43
CA SER A 29 -25.55 15.03 -10.76
C SER A 29 -26.57 14.52 -11.77
N LEU A 30 -26.98 13.26 -11.66
CA LEU A 30 -28.18 12.74 -12.31
C LEU A 30 -29.15 12.21 -11.26
N ARG A 31 -30.23 12.98 -11.12
CA ARG A 31 -31.36 12.78 -10.20
C ARG A 31 -32.33 11.77 -10.83
N LEU A 32 -32.49 10.58 -10.26
CA LEU A 32 -33.48 9.59 -10.71
C LEU A 32 -34.62 9.43 -9.70
N LYS A 33 -35.85 9.55 -10.19
CA LYS A 33 -37.14 9.33 -9.51
C LYS A 33 -37.46 7.82 -9.46
N PRO A 34 -38.30 7.35 -8.51
CA PRO A 34 -38.64 5.93 -8.39
C PRO A 34 -39.75 5.54 -9.38
N ALA A 35 -39.64 4.36 -10.01
CA ALA A 35 -40.73 3.76 -10.78
C ALA A 35 -40.87 2.24 -10.50
N HIS A 36 -42.05 1.91 -9.97
CA HIS A 36 -42.89 0.72 -10.14
C HIS A 36 -42.31 -0.71 -10.26
N ARG A 37 -42.77 -1.56 -9.32
CA ARG A 37 -42.76 -3.03 -9.33
C ARG A 37 -43.67 -3.61 -10.43
N PRO A 38 -43.32 -4.75 -11.04
CA PRO A 38 -44.29 -5.67 -11.61
C PRO A 38 -44.57 -6.86 -10.67
N SER A 39 -45.83 -7.29 -10.71
CA SER A 39 -46.47 -8.37 -9.96
C SER A 39 -46.33 -9.70 -10.72
N PHE A 40 -45.96 -10.77 -10.00
CA PHE A 40 -46.00 -12.15 -10.51
C PHE A 40 -47.37 -12.75 -10.20
N ALA A 41 -48.03 -13.33 -11.21
CA ALA A 41 -49.21 -14.17 -11.07
C ALA A 41 -48.87 -15.61 -11.44
N ALA A 42 -49.13 -16.53 -10.51
CA ALA A 42 -49.05 -17.97 -10.66
C ALA A 42 -50.44 -18.56 -10.92
N LEU A 43 -50.53 -19.64 -11.71
CA LEU A 43 -51.70 -20.55 -11.77
C LEU A 43 -51.33 -21.92 -12.42
N ALA A 44 -50.83 -22.80 -11.56
CA ALA A 44 -51.29 -24.15 -11.20
C ALA A 44 -52.05 -25.12 -12.17
N ILE A 45 -51.69 -26.43 -12.04
CA ILE A 45 -52.53 -27.68 -12.04
C ILE A 45 -52.78 -28.41 -13.40
N GLN A 46 -52.71 -29.75 -13.60
CA GLN A 46 -52.73 -30.98 -12.77
C GLN A 46 -52.13 -32.20 -13.51
N ASN A 47 -51.68 -33.23 -12.75
CA ASN A 47 -51.43 -34.61 -13.19
C ASN A 47 -52.72 -35.46 -13.05
N PRO A 48 -52.89 -36.59 -13.79
CA PRO A 48 -53.13 -37.85 -13.08
C PRO A 48 -52.51 -39.11 -13.72
N GLU A 49 -52.17 -40.07 -12.85
CA GLU A 49 -51.80 -41.47 -13.16
C GLU A 49 -53.01 -42.33 -13.58
N LYS A 50 -52.84 -43.33 -14.48
CA LYS A 50 -53.05 -44.79 -14.20
C LYS A 50 -52.94 -45.71 -15.44
N LYS A 51 -52.29 -46.87 -15.18
CA LYS A 51 -52.65 -48.27 -15.53
C LYS A 51 -51.92 -49.01 -16.68
N LEU A 52 -51.34 -50.14 -16.28
CA LEU A 52 -50.82 -51.27 -17.07
C LEU A 52 -51.92 -51.99 -17.89
N GLU A 53 -51.56 -52.54 -19.06
CA GLU A 53 -51.92 -53.91 -19.52
C GLU A 53 -51.15 -54.33 -20.80
N GLU A 54 -51.09 -55.65 -21.01
CA GLU A 54 -50.14 -56.47 -21.80
C GLU A 54 -50.48 -56.66 -23.30
N SER A 55 -49.49 -57.25 -24.02
CA SER A 55 -49.59 -58.05 -25.29
C SER A 55 -49.93 -57.26 -26.57
N GLU A 56 -49.44 -57.54 -27.78
CA GLU A 56 -49.02 -58.78 -28.45
C GLU A 56 -48.33 -58.38 -29.79
N SER A 57 -47.45 -59.22 -30.33
CA SER A 57 -46.92 -59.15 -31.71
C SER A 57 -47.28 -60.47 -32.41
N PRO A 58 -47.50 -60.58 -33.76
CA PRO A 58 -46.40 -60.41 -34.74
C PRO A 58 -46.77 -59.93 -36.20
N ALA A 59 -45.75 -59.37 -36.89
CA ALA A 59 -45.31 -59.39 -38.32
C ALA A 59 -46.23 -59.76 -39.54
N PRO A 60 -45.83 -59.53 -40.83
CA PRO A 60 -45.03 -58.46 -41.49
C PRO A 60 -45.57 -57.94 -42.88
N ALA A 61 -45.04 -56.78 -43.34
CA ALA A 61 -44.70 -56.32 -44.73
C ALA A 61 -45.72 -56.44 -45.92
N PRO A 62 -45.71 -55.55 -46.96
CA PRO A 62 -44.49 -54.95 -47.55
C PRO A 62 -44.53 -53.46 -48.01
N THR A 63 -43.34 -52.86 -47.93
CA THR A 63 -42.68 -51.87 -48.82
C THR A 63 -43.51 -50.89 -49.66
N PHE A 64 -43.31 -49.59 -49.41
CA PHE A 64 -43.04 -48.60 -50.47
C PHE A 64 -42.26 -47.39 -49.92
N PHE A 65 -41.26 -46.97 -50.69
CA PHE A 65 -40.27 -45.90 -50.48
C PHE A 65 -40.88 -44.55 -50.06
N GLN A 66 -40.26 -43.78 -49.14
CA GLN A 66 -39.10 -42.90 -49.41
C GLN A 66 -38.70 -42.12 -48.14
N ASP A 67 -37.38 -42.00 -47.94
CA ASP A 67 -36.67 -41.48 -46.77
C ASP A 67 -36.94 -40.02 -46.39
N GLN A 68 -37.14 -39.77 -45.09
CA GLN A 68 -36.63 -38.56 -44.43
C GLN A 68 -36.28 -38.88 -42.96
N LYS A 69 -35.11 -39.50 -42.78
CA LYS A 69 -34.51 -39.74 -41.47
C LYS A 69 -33.73 -38.49 -41.08
N VAL A 70 -34.26 -37.72 -40.12
CA VAL A 70 -33.51 -36.66 -39.44
C VAL A 70 -32.41 -37.36 -38.64
N ALA A 71 -31.18 -37.32 -39.17
CA ALA A 71 -29.99 -37.73 -38.45
C ALA A 71 -29.61 -36.59 -37.50
N ALA A 72 -29.64 -36.85 -36.20
CA ALA A 72 -28.84 -36.11 -35.25
C ALA A 72 -27.37 -36.41 -35.59
N ALA A 73 -26.71 -35.45 -36.23
CA ALA A 73 -25.27 -35.44 -36.39
C ALA A 73 -24.71 -34.58 -35.25
N ASP A 74 -24.42 -35.23 -34.13
CA ASP A 74 -23.39 -34.75 -33.22
C ASP A 74 -22.05 -35.07 -33.90
N ASP A 75 -21.70 -34.23 -34.88
CA ASP A 75 -20.36 -34.21 -35.47
C ASP A 75 -19.46 -33.38 -34.54
N GLU A 76 -19.01 -33.99 -33.45
CA GLU A 76 -17.88 -33.48 -32.68
C GLU A 76 -16.60 -33.67 -33.51
N SER A 77 -16.44 -32.85 -34.55
CA SER A 77 -15.26 -32.78 -35.39
C SER A 77 -14.09 -32.23 -34.57
N PHE A 78 -13.34 -33.14 -33.93
CA PHE A 78 -12.09 -32.81 -33.25
C PHE A 78 -11.02 -32.41 -34.28
N GLY A 79 -10.65 -31.13 -34.29
CA GLY A 79 -9.50 -30.64 -35.06
C GLY A 79 -8.18 -31.15 -34.49
N GLU A 80 -7.19 -31.42 -35.34
CA GLU A 80 -5.86 -31.79 -34.89
C GLU A 80 -5.05 -30.55 -34.50
N VAL A 81 -4.68 -30.45 -33.23
CA VAL A 81 -3.84 -29.36 -32.69
C VAL A 81 -2.44 -29.43 -33.33
N ASP A 82 -1.99 -28.32 -33.94
CA ASP A 82 -0.60 -28.19 -34.39
C ASP A 82 0.30 -27.73 -33.24
N LYS A 83 -0.01 -26.56 -32.67
CA LYS A 83 0.66 -26.00 -31.49
C LYS A 83 -0.17 -24.92 -30.81
N ILE A 84 0.20 -24.61 -29.58
CA ILE A 84 -0.30 -23.45 -28.85
C ILE A 84 0.53 -22.21 -29.26
N ILE A 85 -0.16 -21.11 -29.57
CA ILE A 85 0.44 -19.84 -30.02
C ILE A 85 0.05 -18.65 -29.14
N GLY A 86 -0.65 -18.91 -28.02
CA GLY A 86 -1.16 -17.90 -27.11
C GLY A 86 -1.75 -18.53 -25.86
N SER A 87 -1.69 -17.83 -24.74
CA SER A 87 -2.42 -18.20 -23.52
C SER A 87 -3.11 -16.98 -22.93
N ARG A 88 -4.17 -17.21 -22.15
CA ARG A 88 -4.80 -16.20 -21.29
C ARG A 88 -5.46 -16.85 -20.08
N ALA A 89 -5.36 -16.19 -18.93
CA ALA A 89 -6.10 -16.57 -17.74
C ALA A 89 -7.58 -16.17 -17.88
N LEU A 90 -8.47 -17.05 -17.41
CA LEU A 90 -9.90 -16.74 -17.29
C LEU A 90 -10.14 -15.72 -16.18
N GLU A 91 -11.20 -14.90 -16.33
CA GLU A 91 -11.62 -13.95 -15.29
C GLU A 91 -11.84 -14.67 -13.96
N GLY A 92 -11.13 -14.22 -12.92
CA GLY A 92 -11.19 -14.81 -11.58
C GLY A 92 -10.22 -15.98 -11.33
N GLY A 93 -9.27 -16.26 -12.24
CA GLY A 93 -8.21 -17.25 -12.00
C GLY A 93 -8.72 -18.69 -11.93
N THR A 94 -9.88 -18.98 -12.55
CA THR A 94 -10.53 -20.30 -12.50
C THR A 94 -9.96 -21.30 -13.49
N GLY A 95 -9.11 -20.87 -14.43
CA GLY A 95 -8.52 -21.72 -15.45
C GLY A 95 -7.81 -20.93 -16.55
N MET A 96 -7.34 -21.65 -17.56
CA MET A 96 -6.58 -21.11 -18.69
C MET A 96 -7.31 -21.41 -20.00
N GLU A 97 -7.23 -20.46 -20.93
CA GLU A 97 -7.55 -20.67 -22.34
C GLU A 97 -6.29 -20.53 -23.18
N TYR A 98 -6.23 -21.31 -24.26
CA TYR A 98 -5.09 -21.33 -25.16
C TYR A 98 -5.54 -21.02 -26.59
N LEU A 99 -4.74 -20.24 -27.30
CA LEU A 99 -4.93 -19.97 -28.71
C LEU A 99 -4.25 -21.08 -29.50
N ILE A 100 -5.05 -21.84 -30.25
CA ILE A 100 -4.61 -23.04 -30.97
C ILE A 100 -4.43 -22.72 -32.45
N GLU A 101 -3.26 -23.08 -33.00
CA GLU A 101 -3.08 -23.22 -34.45
C GLU A 101 -3.43 -24.67 -34.86
N TRP A 102 -4.30 -24.82 -35.85
CA TRP A 102 -4.83 -26.11 -36.28
C TRP A 102 -4.11 -26.65 -37.51
N LYS A 103 -3.89 -27.97 -37.58
CA LYS A 103 -3.21 -28.62 -38.73
C LYS A 103 -4.05 -28.66 -40.00
N ASP A 104 -5.37 -28.65 -39.85
CA ASP A 104 -6.36 -28.68 -40.93
C ASP A 104 -6.53 -27.33 -41.64
N GLY A 105 -5.81 -26.30 -41.19
CA GLY A 105 -5.83 -24.96 -41.79
C GLY A 105 -7.02 -24.11 -41.35
N HIS A 106 -7.75 -24.50 -40.30
CA HIS A 106 -8.72 -23.62 -39.66
C HIS A 106 -8.04 -22.41 -39.01
N GLU A 107 -8.78 -21.30 -38.93
CA GLU A 107 -8.29 -20.08 -38.28
C GLU A 107 -7.99 -20.35 -36.81
N PRO A 108 -6.91 -19.76 -36.24
CA PRO A 108 -6.59 -19.97 -34.84
C PRO A 108 -7.72 -19.56 -33.90
N SER A 109 -8.03 -20.41 -32.93
CA SER A 109 -9.17 -20.21 -32.03
C SER A 109 -8.81 -20.43 -30.56
N TRP A 110 -9.44 -19.66 -29.68
CA TRP A 110 -9.31 -19.82 -28.24
C TRP A 110 -10.10 -21.04 -27.77
N VAL A 111 -9.41 -21.93 -27.06
CA VAL A 111 -9.99 -23.17 -26.54
C VAL A 111 -9.65 -23.29 -25.05
N PRO A 112 -10.62 -23.58 -24.16
CA PRO A 112 -10.35 -23.83 -22.75
C PRO A 112 -9.43 -25.05 -22.56
N SER A 113 -8.61 -25.01 -21.50
CA SER A 113 -7.63 -26.06 -21.19
C SER A 113 -8.24 -27.47 -21.12
N ASP A 114 -9.50 -27.58 -20.72
CA ASP A 114 -10.20 -28.86 -20.54
C ASP A 114 -10.45 -29.60 -21.86
N PHE A 115 -10.44 -28.90 -23.00
CA PHE A 115 -10.68 -29.48 -24.33
C PHE A 115 -9.37 -29.80 -25.09
N ILE A 116 -8.21 -29.49 -24.50
CA ILE A 116 -6.90 -29.72 -25.11
C ILE A 116 -6.24 -30.91 -24.41
N ALA A 117 -5.49 -31.70 -25.17
CA ALA A 117 -4.73 -32.81 -24.61
C ALA A 117 -3.71 -32.31 -23.57
N LYS A 118 -3.65 -33.00 -22.43
CA LYS A 118 -2.86 -32.57 -21.26
C LYS A 118 -1.36 -32.51 -21.53
N ASP A 119 -0.87 -33.37 -22.40
CA ASP A 119 0.52 -33.39 -22.87
C ASP A 119 0.87 -32.14 -23.69
N VAL A 120 0.01 -31.72 -24.61
CA VAL A 120 0.20 -30.50 -25.41
C VAL A 120 0.24 -29.26 -24.50
N VAL A 121 -0.69 -29.16 -23.55
CA VAL A 121 -0.69 -28.06 -22.55
C VAL A 121 0.57 -28.13 -21.70
N ALA A 122 0.98 -29.32 -21.25
CA ALA A 122 2.18 -29.48 -20.44
C ALA A 122 3.46 -29.10 -21.20
N GLU A 123 3.58 -29.42 -22.49
CA GLU A 123 4.73 -29.02 -23.31
C GLU A 123 4.86 -27.50 -23.40
N TYR A 124 3.73 -26.79 -23.52
CA TYR A 124 3.69 -25.33 -23.49
C TYR A 124 3.99 -24.77 -22.09
N GLU A 125 3.32 -25.25 -21.03
CA GLU A 125 3.40 -24.68 -19.68
C GLU A 125 4.66 -25.06 -18.88
N THR A 126 5.23 -26.24 -19.12
CA THR A 126 6.35 -26.76 -18.31
C THR A 126 7.58 -25.84 -18.31
N PRO A 127 8.04 -25.27 -19.44
CA PRO A 127 9.14 -24.31 -19.46
C PRO A 127 8.89 -23.09 -18.56
N TRP A 128 7.68 -22.54 -18.58
CA TRP A 128 7.28 -21.38 -17.79
C TRP A 128 7.32 -21.67 -16.30
N TRP A 129 6.66 -22.73 -15.85
CA TRP A 129 6.66 -23.10 -14.44
C TRP A 129 8.04 -23.54 -13.95
N THR A 130 8.86 -24.14 -14.81
CA THR A 130 10.25 -24.48 -14.48
C THR A 130 11.08 -23.23 -14.26
N ALA A 131 10.94 -22.22 -15.13
CA ALA A 131 11.64 -20.95 -15.01
C ALA A 131 11.20 -20.19 -13.75
N ALA A 132 9.89 -20.09 -13.51
CA ALA A 132 9.34 -19.43 -12.32
C ALA A 132 9.79 -20.11 -11.01
N LYS A 133 9.70 -21.45 -10.91
CA LYS A 133 10.08 -22.21 -9.70
C LYS A 133 11.59 -22.19 -9.42
N LYS A 134 12.41 -21.87 -10.42
CA LYS A 134 13.87 -21.69 -10.27
C LYS A 134 14.27 -20.22 -10.14
N ALA A 135 13.32 -19.30 -10.30
CA ALA A 135 13.59 -17.87 -10.46
C ALA A 135 14.65 -17.59 -11.55
N ASP A 136 14.52 -18.26 -12.69
CA ASP A 136 15.42 -18.09 -13.84
C ASP A 136 14.96 -16.90 -14.70
N GLU A 137 15.59 -15.75 -14.48
CA GLU A 137 15.28 -14.50 -15.17
C GLU A 137 15.47 -14.61 -16.69
N ALA A 138 16.53 -15.29 -17.15
CA ALA A 138 16.84 -15.38 -18.58
C ALA A 138 15.81 -16.25 -19.30
N ALA A 139 15.42 -17.37 -18.69
CA ALA A 139 14.37 -18.23 -19.24
C ALA A 139 13.00 -17.53 -19.25
N LEU A 140 12.63 -16.84 -18.16
CA LEU A 140 11.39 -16.05 -18.12
C LEU A 140 11.38 -14.96 -19.18
N ARG A 141 12.47 -14.20 -19.33
CA ARG A 141 12.57 -13.13 -20.35
C ARG A 141 12.41 -13.69 -21.76
N GLY A 142 13.10 -14.80 -22.08
CA GLY A 142 13.00 -15.44 -23.38
C GLY A 142 11.59 -15.95 -23.70
N LEU A 143 10.84 -16.41 -22.69
CA LEU A 143 9.44 -16.85 -22.85
C LEU A 143 8.46 -15.69 -22.98
N ILE A 144 8.70 -14.55 -22.32
CA ILE A 144 7.84 -13.36 -22.42
C ILE A 144 8.03 -12.66 -23.77
N GLU A 145 9.27 -12.60 -24.27
CA GLU A 145 9.61 -11.97 -25.56
C GLU A 145 9.29 -12.86 -26.77
N ALA A 146 8.88 -14.11 -26.54
CA ALA A 146 8.49 -15.02 -27.60
C ALA A 146 7.19 -14.57 -28.28
N LYS A 147 7.02 -14.96 -29.55
CA LYS A 147 5.87 -14.54 -30.38
C LYS A 147 4.57 -15.26 -30.05
N ASP A 148 4.60 -16.18 -29.08
CA ASP A 148 3.51 -17.07 -28.71
C ASP A 148 2.54 -16.44 -27.70
N GLY A 149 2.43 -15.11 -27.67
CA GLY A 149 1.35 -14.36 -27.01
C GLY A 149 1.03 -14.82 -25.59
N ARG A 150 2.06 -15.20 -24.83
CA ARG A 150 1.91 -15.80 -23.51
C ARG A 150 1.41 -14.79 -22.51
N ASP A 151 0.41 -15.20 -21.73
CA ASP A 151 -0.05 -14.43 -20.58
C ASP A 151 0.94 -14.51 -19.42
N VAL A 152 1.39 -13.35 -18.95
CA VAL A 152 2.30 -13.21 -17.82
C VAL A 152 1.61 -13.62 -16.51
N ASP A 153 0.28 -13.44 -16.45
CA ASP A 153 -0.56 -13.83 -15.33
C ASP A 153 -1.18 -15.22 -15.51
N ALA A 154 -0.56 -16.08 -16.34
CA ALA A 154 -0.91 -17.49 -16.39
C ALA A 154 -0.93 -18.11 -14.99
N VAL A 155 -1.97 -18.88 -14.68
CA VAL A 155 -2.20 -19.48 -13.36
C VAL A 155 -1.99 -20.99 -13.37
N ASP A 156 -1.44 -21.52 -12.28
CA ASP A 156 -1.39 -22.96 -12.04
C ASP A 156 -2.71 -23.50 -11.45
N GLY A 157 -2.77 -24.80 -11.14
CA GLY A 157 -3.96 -25.44 -10.57
C GLY A 157 -4.39 -24.90 -9.19
N ASP A 158 -3.50 -24.19 -8.48
CA ASP A 158 -3.79 -23.53 -7.21
C ASP A 158 -4.17 -22.05 -7.41
N GLY A 159 -4.26 -21.58 -8.66
CA GLY A 159 -4.51 -20.18 -9.01
C GLY A 159 -3.28 -19.28 -8.83
N ARG A 160 -2.06 -19.82 -8.77
CA ARG A 160 -0.83 -19.03 -8.56
C ARG A 160 -0.22 -18.61 -9.88
N THR A 161 0.17 -17.34 -9.97
CA THR A 161 0.98 -16.82 -11.10
C THR A 161 2.47 -16.99 -10.85
N ALA A 162 3.29 -16.80 -11.89
CA ALA A 162 4.75 -16.82 -11.76
C ALA A 162 5.26 -15.79 -10.73
N LEU A 163 4.60 -14.64 -10.61
CA LEU A 163 4.96 -13.58 -9.68
C LEU A 163 4.93 -14.07 -8.21
N LEU A 164 3.93 -14.85 -7.83
CA LEU A 164 3.83 -15.41 -6.47
C LEU A 164 5.01 -16.33 -6.15
N PHE A 165 5.45 -17.15 -7.11
CA PHE A 165 6.61 -18.03 -6.93
C PHE A 165 7.91 -17.24 -6.76
N VAL A 166 8.22 -16.34 -7.70
CA VAL A 166 9.48 -15.61 -7.66
C VAL A 166 9.56 -14.64 -6.46
N ALA A 167 8.40 -14.13 -6.01
CA ALA A 167 8.32 -13.33 -4.80
C ALA A 167 8.65 -14.14 -3.54
N GLY A 168 8.07 -15.34 -3.40
CA GLY A 168 8.40 -16.26 -2.30
C GLY A 168 9.85 -16.77 -2.33
N LEU A 169 10.44 -16.92 -3.52
CA LEU A 169 11.85 -17.27 -3.68
C LEU A 169 12.81 -16.12 -3.34
N GLY A 170 12.34 -14.87 -3.45
CA GLY A 170 13.12 -13.68 -3.16
C GLY A 170 13.91 -13.13 -4.35
N SER A 171 13.46 -13.39 -5.58
CA SER A 171 14.16 -12.94 -6.79
C SER A 171 13.66 -11.58 -7.25
N GLU A 172 14.34 -10.52 -6.80
CA GLU A 172 14.07 -9.14 -7.24
C GLU A 172 14.15 -8.96 -8.77
N PRO A 173 15.12 -9.54 -9.49
CA PRO A 173 15.19 -9.39 -10.95
C PRO A 173 13.99 -9.98 -11.68
N CYS A 174 13.52 -11.16 -11.25
CA CYS A 174 12.34 -11.80 -11.84
C CYS A 174 11.06 -11.03 -11.51
N VAL A 175 10.93 -10.51 -10.29
CA VAL A 175 9.78 -9.66 -9.89
C VAL A 175 9.72 -8.41 -10.77
N ARG A 176 10.86 -7.73 -10.97
CA ARG A 176 10.94 -6.56 -11.85
C ARG A 176 10.56 -6.91 -13.28
N LEU A 177 11.12 -7.99 -13.83
CA LEU A 177 10.81 -8.45 -15.19
C LEU A 177 9.32 -8.71 -15.39
N LEU A 178 8.68 -9.43 -14.47
CA LEU A 178 7.24 -9.74 -14.57
C LEU A 178 6.39 -8.47 -14.42
N ALA A 179 6.76 -7.56 -13.53
CA ALA A 179 6.07 -6.28 -13.37
C ALA A 179 6.19 -5.39 -14.62
N GLU A 180 7.38 -5.31 -15.23
CA GLU A 180 7.61 -4.60 -16.49
C GLU A 180 6.82 -5.23 -17.65
N ALA A 181 6.59 -6.54 -17.60
CA ALA A 181 5.74 -7.26 -18.55
C ALA A 181 4.23 -7.11 -18.28
N GLY A 182 3.84 -6.35 -17.24
CA GLY A 182 2.44 -6.03 -16.92
C GLY A 182 1.75 -7.02 -15.98
N ALA A 183 2.49 -7.85 -15.23
CA ALA A 183 1.90 -8.77 -14.26
C ALA A 183 1.05 -8.03 -13.19
N ASN A 184 -0.08 -8.61 -12.83
CA ASN A 184 -0.92 -8.11 -11.76
C ASN A 184 -0.28 -8.36 -10.38
N LEU A 185 0.27 -7.29 -9.78
CA LEU A 185 0.92 -7.34 -8.47
C LEU A 185 -0.04 -7.73 -7.32
N ASN A 186 -1.33 -7.51 -7.51
CA ASN A 186 -2.38 -7.72 -6.53
C ASN A 186 -3.18 -9.01 -6.79
N HIS A 187 -2.71 -9.87 -7.71
CA HIS A 187 -3.31 -11.17 -7.96
C HIS A 187 -3.35 -12.01 -6.67
N ARG A 188 -4.48 -12.69 -6.44
CA ARG A 188 -4.72 -13.54 -5.27
C ARG A 188 -4.81 -15.00 -5.72
N ASP A 189 -4.08 -15.89 -5.04
CA ASP A 189 -4.22 -17.32 -5.28
C ASP A 189 -5.56 -17.89 -4.78
N ASN A 190 -5.97 -19.04 -5.31
CA ASN A 190 -7.23 -19.69 -4.93
C ASN A 190 -7.11 -20.52 -3.65
N SER A 191 -5.87 -20.77 -3.20
CA SER A 191 -5.59 -21.63 -2.04
C SER A 191 -5.78 -20.90 -0.69
N GLY A 192 -5.47 -19.62 -0.64
CA GLY A 192 -5.61 -18.83 0.59
C GLY A 192 -5.75 -17.33 0.36
N GLY A 193 -5.96 -16.89 -0.88
CA GLY A 193 -6.08 -15.48 -1.23
C GLY A 193 -4.74 -14.73 -1.15
N PHE A 194 -3.60 -15.43 -1.23
CA PHE A 194 -2.30 -14.81 -1.04
C PHE A 194 -1.85 -14.04 -2.28
N THR A 195 -1.29 -12.85 -2.04
CA THR A 195 -0.65 -12.02 -3.07
C THR A 195 0.87 -12.20 -3.10
N ALA A 196 1.55 -11.58 -4.07
CA ALA A 196 3.01 -11.55 -4.12
C ALA A 196 3.63 -10.96 -2.84
N LEU A 197 3.01 -9.92 -2.26
CA LEU A 197 3.45 -9.34 -0.97
C LEU A 197 3.30 -10.34 0.18
N HIS A 198 2.21 -11.11 0.24
CA HIS A 198 2.06 -12.16 1.24
C HIS A 198 3.13 -13.24 1.12
N MET A 199 3.44 -13.67 -0.11
CA MET A 199 4.51 -14.65 -0.36
C MET A 199 5.86 -14.09 0.09
N ALA A 200 6.22 -12.88 -0.33
CA ALA A 200 7.47 -12.25 0.07
C ALA A 200 7.58 -12.05 1.60
N ALA A 201 6.48 -11.66 2.26
CA ALA A 201 6.44 -11.50 3.71
C ALA A 201 6.56 -12.84 4.46
N GLY A 202 5.80 -13.85 4.07
CA GLY A 202 5.78 -15.17 4.70
C GLY A 202 7.10 -15.94 4.55
N TYR A 203 7.76 -15.79 3.40
CA TYR A 203 9.08 -16.37 3.11
C TYR A 203 10.26 -15.46 3.50
N VAL A 204 9.98 -14.33 4.15
CA VAL A 204 10.98 -13.43 4.76
C VAL A 204 11.94 -12.84 3.72
N LYS A 205 11.38 -12.18 2.70
CA LYS A 205 12.10 -11.58 1.56
C LYS A 205 11.98 -10.05 1.57
N PRO A 206 12.70 -9.34 2.46
CA PRO A 206 12.55 -7.89 2.62
C PRO A 206 12.88 -7.10 1.35
N GLY A 207 13.87 -7.51 0.57
CA GLY A 207 14.22 -6.84 -0.70
C GLY A 207 13.10 -6.91 -1.74
N VAL A 208 12.42 -8.06 -1.86
CA VAL A 208 11.23 -8.20 -2.71
C VAL A 208 10.04 -7.42 -2.17
N VAL A 209 9.81 -7.41 -0.86
CA VAL A 209 8.74 -6.62 -0.25
C VAL A 209 8.91 -5.15 -0.61
N LYS A 210 10.12 -4.61 -0.42
CA LYS A 210 10.45 -3.25 -0.77
C LYS A 210 10.22 -2.97 -2.27
N LEU A 211 10.69 -3.87 -3.13
CA LEU A 211 10.51 -3.73 -4.58
C LEU A 211 9.03 -3.75 -4.99
N LEU A 212 8.22 -4.67 -4.45
CA LEU A 212 6.79 -4.76 -4.78
C LEU A 212 6.05 -3.48 -4.37
N VAL A 213 6.36 -2.93 -3.19
CA VAL A 213 5.86 -1.63 -2.74
C VAL A 213 6.28 -0.51 -3.68
N GLU A 214 7.57 -0.44 -4.05
CA GLU A 214 8.08 0.57 -4.98
C GLU A 214 7.40 0.49 -6.37
N LEU A 215 6.97 -0.70 -6.78
CA LEU A 215 6.23 -0.95 -8.01
C LEU A 215 4.71 -0.67 -7.90
N GLY A 216 4.22 -0.29 -6.72
CA GLY A 216 2.81 0.06 -6.48
C GLY A 216 1.91 -1.13 -6.16
N ALA A 217 2.45 -2.24 -5.63
CA ALA A 217 1.63 -3.31 -5.07
C ALA A 217 0.83 -2.78 -3.86
N ASP A 218 -0.44 -3.16 -3.77
CA ASP A 218 -1.33 -2.74 -2.69
C ASP A 218 -1.03 -3.54 -1.41
N SER A 219 -0.55 -2.83 -0.38
CA SER A 219 -0.20 -3.42 0.91
C SER A 219 -1.41 -3.75 1.80
N GLU A 220 -2.61 -3.28 1.43
CA GLU A 220 -3.84 -3.47 2.20
C GLU A 220 -4.68 -4.65 1.72
N VAL A 221 -4.26 -5.35 0.65
CA VAL A 221 -4.99 -6.54 0.18
C VAL A 221 -4.98 -7.61 1.27
N GLU A 222 -6.17 -8.10 1.62
CA GLU A 222 -6.34 -9.15 2.62
C GLU A 222 -6.31 -10.55 2.01
N ASP A 223 -5.66 -11.48 2.71
CA ASP A 223 -5.82 -12.92 2.47
C ASP A 223 -7.19 -13.45 2.92
N ASP A 224 -7.48 -14.73 2.70
CA ASP A 224 -8.77 -15.34 3.08
C ASP A 224 -9.00 -15.39 4.59
N ARG A 225 -7.95 -15.17 5.39
CA ARG A 225 -8.01 -15.04 6.86
C ARG A 225 -8.14 -13.59 7.31
N ARG A 226 -8.37 -12.64 6.40
CA ARG A 226 -8.45 -11.20 6.66
C ARG A 226 -7.17 -10.62 7.25
N ARG A 227 -6.02 -11.10 6.78
CA ARG A 227 -4.71 -10.59 7.18
C ARG A 227 -4.12 -9.83 6.02
N THR A 228 -3.58 -8.65 6.32
CA THR A 228 -2.68 -7.96 5.39
C THR A 228 -1.31 -8.67 5.37
N PRO A 229 -0.44 -8.40 4.38
CA PRO A 229 0.95 -8.84 4.41
C PRO A 229 1.69 -8.44 5.70
N LEU A 230 1.36 -7.26 6.25
CA LEU A 230 1.92 -6.76 7.51
C LEU A 230 1.45 -7.59 8.70
N ASP A 231 0.16 -7.91 8.77
CA ASP A 231 -0.40 -8.76 9.83
C ASP A 231 0.18 -10.16 9.79
N LEU A 232 0.33 -10.74 8.60
CA LEU A 232 0.99 -12.02 8.40
C LEU A 232 2.43 -12.00 8.93
N ALA A 233 3.22 -10.98 8.58
CA ALA A 233 4.60 -10.85 9.05
C ALA A 233 4.67 -10.72 10.58
N LYS A 234 3.78 -9.93 11.20
CA LYS A 234 3.68 -9.76 12.66
C LYS A 234 3.26 -11.05 13.37
N GLU A 235 2.29 -11.79 12.81
CA GLU A 235 1.85 -13.09 13.34
C GLU A 235 3.00 -14.11 13.33
N ILE A 236 3.73 -14.22 12.21
CA ILE A 236 4.88 -15.12 12.08
C ILE A 236 6.01 -14.70 13.05
N LEU A 237 6.27 -13.39 13.16
CA LEU A 237 7.28 -12.85 14.08
C LEU A 237 6.97 -13.23 15.54
N LYS A 238 5.70 -13.15 15.95
CA LYS A 238 5.26 -13.49 17.31
C LYS A 238 5.47 -14.97 17.65
N VAL A 239 5.26 -15.88 16.70
CA VAL A 239 5.40 -17.33 16.93
C VAL A 239 6.83 -17.85 16.74
N THR A 240 7.74 -17.04 16.18
CA THR A 240 9.11 -17.46 15.89
C THR A 240 9.93 -17.66 17.20
N PRO A 241 10.53 -18.84 17.43
CA PRO A 241 11.28 -19.12 18.67
C PRO A 241 12.49 -18.22 18.86
N LYS A 242 12.75 -17.78 20.10
CA LYS A 242 13.84 -16.84 20.43
C LYS A 242 15.19 -17.51 20.73
N GLY A 243 15.21 -18.82 20.98
CA GLY A 243 16.38 -19.52 21.55
C GLY A 243 17.42 -20.05 20.57
N ASN A 244 17.18 -20.01 19.24
CA ASN A 244 18.05 -20.65 18.24
C ASN A 244 18.69 -19.62 17.30
N PRO A 245 20.02 -19.62 17.07
CA PRO A 245 20.70 -18.75 16.11
C PRO A 245 20.12 -18.76 14.68
N MET A 246 19.65 -19.91 14.19
CA MET A 246 18.97 -19.99 12.89
C MET A 246 17.67 -19.19 12.88
N GLN A 247 16.93 -19.23 13.98
CA GLN A 247 15.69 -18.47 14.14
C GLN A 247 15.97 -16.98 14.40
N PHE A 248 17.14 -16.64 14.94
CA PHE A 248 17.57 -15.24 15.07
C PHE A 248 17.64 -14.54 13.71
N ALA A 249 18.27 -15.18 12.71
CA ALA A 249 18.35 -14.63 11.36
C ALA A 249 16.96 -14.47 10.72
N ARG A 250 16.09 -15.48 10.87
CA ARG A 250 14.70 -15.41 10.40
C ARG A 250 13.94 -14.25 11.04
N ARG A 251 14.12 -14.04 12.34
CA ARG A 251 13.46 -12.99 13.10
C ARG A 251 13.94 -11.59 12.68
N LEU A 252 15.25 -11.43 12.47
CA LEU A 252 15.80 -10.19 11.92
C LEU A 252 15.25 -9.89 10.52
N GLY A 253 15.11 -10.91 9.68
CA GLY A 253 14.48 -10.77 8.37
C GLY A 253 13.00 -10.38 8.46
N LEU A 254 12.24 -10.96 9.39
CA LEU A 254 10.83 -10.60 9.63
C LEU A 254 10.69 -9.18 10.17
N GLU A 255 11.57 -8.78 11.09
CA GLU A 255 11.65 -7.40 11.60
C GLU A 255 11.94 -6.42 10.45
N ALA A 256 12.82 -6.78 9.51
CA ALA A 256 13.06 -5.99 8.30
C ALA A 256 11.82 -5.89 7.40
N VAL A 257 11.14 -7.01 7.13
CA VAL A 257 9.87 -7.03 6.36
C VAL A 257 8.82 -6.14 7.02
N VAL A 258 8.61 -6.29 8.34
CA VAL A 258 7.67 -5.48 9.10
C VAL A 258 8.04 -4.01 8.97
N ARG A 259 9.32 -3.65 9.10
CA ARG A 259 9.77 -2.27 8.95
C ARG A 259 9.47 -1.70 7.56
N GLU A 260 9.72 -2.45 6.49
CA GLU A 260 9.43 -1.99 5.12
C GLU A 260 7.92 -1.77 4.94
N LEU A 261 7.08 -2.74 5.35
CA LEU A 261 5.62 -2.60 5.23
C LEU A 261 5.09 -1.47 6.12
N GLU A 262 5.59 -1.33 7.35
CA GLU A 262 5.20 -0.24 8.22
C GLU A 262 5.68 1.13 7.75
N ALA A 263 6.69 1.22 6.87
CA ALA A 263 7.09 2.50 6.27
C ALA A 263 6.12 2.95 5.17
N VAL A 264 5.32 2.03 4.64
CA VAL A 264 4.26 2.29 3.65
C VAL A 264 2.95 2.56 4.36
N VAL A 265 2.64 1.68 5.32
CA VAL A 265 1.40 1.73 6.11
C VAL A 265 1.49 2.80 7.18
N TYR A 266 2.66 3.36 7.48
CA TYR A 266 2.73 4.49 8.40
C TYR A 266 3.71 5.60 7.98
N GLU A 267 3.22 6.82 7.96
CA GLU A 267 3.93 8.08 7.70
C GLU A 267 4.26 8.82 9.00
N TYR A 268 5.31 9.63 8.99
CA TYR A 268 5.62 10.47 10.13
C TYR A 268 5.00 11.88 9.98
N ALA A 269 4.07 12.30 10.85
CA ALA A 269 3.56 13.69 10.85
C ALA A 269 3.95 14.50 12.10
N GLU A 270 3.89 15.82 11.93
CA GLU A 270 4.20 16.81 12.95
C GLU A 270 3.01 17.02 13.88
N VAL A 271 3.30 16.95 15.18
CA VAL A 271 2.34 17.23 16.25
C VAL A 271 2.37 18.70 16.56
N GLU A 272 1.19 19.29 16.70
CA GLU A 272 1.04 20.65 17.18
C GLU A 272 1.08 20.66 18.72
N GLU A 273 0.25 19.85 19.37
CA GLU A 273 0.12 19.83 20.82
C GLU A 273 -0.40 18.47 21.32
N ILE A 274 0.00 18.08 22.54
CA ILE A 274 -0.66 17.00 23.29
C ILE A 274 -1.68 17.62 24.24
N LEU A 275 -2.95 17.22 24.11
CA LEU A 275 -4.06 17.82 24.86
C LEU A 275 -4.37 17.07 26.17
N GLU A 276 -4.40 15.74 26.09
CA GLU A 276 -4.83 14.91 27.21
C GLU A 276 -4.01 13.62 27.31
N LYS A 277 -4.06 13.01 28.50
CA LYS A 277 -3.44 11.71 28.79
C LYS A 277 -4.46 10.76 29.38
N ARG A 278 -4.47 9.52 28.90
CA ARG A 278 -5.30 8.45 29.45
C ARG A 278 -4.52 7.14 29.58
N GLY A 279 -5.08 6.24 30.39
CA GLY A 279 -4.52 4.90 30.57
C GLY A 279 -3.28 4.86 31.46
N LYS A 280 -2.65 3.69 31.55
CA LYS A 280 -1.46 3.43 32.38
C LYS A 280 -0.59 2.33 31.74
N GLY A 281 0.72 2.41 31.94
CA GLY A 281 1.68 1.40 31.46
C GLY A 281 1.67 1.25 29.93
N ASN A 282 1.54 0.03 29.43
CA ASN A 282 1.52 -0.26 27.99
C ASN A 282 0.28 0.26 27.24
N ASN A 283 -0.77 0.63 27.97
CA ASN A 283 -1.99 1.23 27.41
C ASN A 283 -2.05 2.73 27.67
N LEU A 284 -0.89 3.36 27.90
CA LEU A 284 -0.81 4.80 28.02
C LEU A 284 -0.97 5.45 26.65
N GLU A 285 -1.91 6.37 26.56
CA GLU A 285 -2.29 7.06 25.33
C GLU A 285 -2.39 8.56 25.58
N TYR A 286 -2.03 9.34 24.56
CA TYR A 286 -2.06 10.78 24.54
C TYR A 286 -3.01 11.24 23.44
N LEU A 287 -3.84 12.24 23.72
CA LEU A 287 -4.69 12.88 22.73
C LEU A 287 -3.84 13.92 22.00
N VAL A 288 -3.62 13.70 20.71
CA VAL A 288 -2.70 14.48 19.88
C VAL A 288 -3.50 15.39 18.96
N ARG A 289 -3.15 16.68 18.92
CA ARG A 289 -3.59 17.64 17.90
C ARG A 289 -2.54 17.73 16.81
N TRP A 290 -2.97 17.58 15.56
CA TRP A 290 -2.08 17.54 14.40
C TRP A 290 -1.91 18.91 13.78
N LYS A 291 -0.68 19.21 13.33
CA LYS A 291 -0.34 20.51 12.73
C LYS A 291 -0.95 20.70 11.34
N ASP A 292 -1.31 19.61 10.66
CA ASP A 292 -2.01 19.64 9.37
C ASP A 292 -3.51 19.94 9.50
N GLY A 293 -4.02 20.10 10.73
CA GLY A 293 -5.43 20.36 11.02
C GLY A 293 -6.31 19.11 10.94
N GLY A 294 -5.73 17.91 10.97
CA GLY A 294 -6.46 16.65 11.09
C GLY A 294 -7.25 16.54 12.40
N GLU A 295 -8.13 15.54 12.49
CA GLU A 295 -8.90 15.26 13.71
C GLU A 295 -7.99 14.81 14.86
N ASN A 296 -8.27 15.27 16.08
CA ASN A 296 -7.50 14.87 17.25
C ASN A 296 -7.64 13.37 17.52
N GLU A 297 -6.52 12.66 17.65
CA GLU A 297 -6.50 11.21 17.79
C GLU A 297 -5.80 10.77 19.08
N TRP A 298 -6.29 9.68 19.68
CA TRP A 298 -5.64 9.03 20.81
C TRP A 298 -4.51 8.12 20.31
N VAL A 299 -3.28 8.56 20.50
CA VAL A 299 -2.07 7.84 20.06
C VAL A 299 -1.38 7.20 21.26
N LYS A 300 -0.93 5.95 21.13
CA LYS A 300 -0.17 5.26 22.19
C LYS A 300 1.16 5.95 22.44
N ALA A 301 1.57 6.02 23.70
CA ALA A 301 2.82 6.64 24.12
C ALA A 301 4.06 6.10 23.36
N ALA A 302 4.06 4.83 22.96
CA ALA A 302 5.15 4.23 22.18
C ALA A 302 5.31 4.83 20.76
N PHE A 303 4.32 5.55 20.26
CA PHE A 303 4.31 6.20 18.95
C PHE A 303 4.36 7.72 19.04
N VAL A 304 4.41 8.28 20.26
CA VAL A 304 4.58 9.71 20.50
C VAL A 304 6.05 10.00 20.82
N GLY A 305 6.59 11.12 20.34
CA GLY A 305 7.97 11.53 20.58
C GLY A 305 8.22 11.70 22.07
N GLU A 306 9.35 11.18 22.56
CA GLU A 306 9.69 11.26 23.99
C GLU A 306 9.88 12.72 24.45
N ASP A 307 10.30 13.60 23.54
CA ASP A 307 10.39 15.05 23.72
C ASP A 307 9.01 15.65 23.99
N LEU A 308 8.03 15.38 23.12
CA LEU A 308 6.65 15.88 23.27
C LEU A 308 5.99 15.37 24.56
N ILE A 309 6.21 14.09 24.89
CA ILE A 309 5.72 13.52 26.16
C ILE A 309 6.39 14.23 27.35
N GLY A 310 7.70 14.44 27.27
CA GLY A 310 8.46 15.12 28.33
C GLY A 310 7.95 16.54 28.58
N ASP A 311 7.72 17.29 27.51
CA ASP A 311 7.20 18.66 27.58
C ASP A 311 5.78 18.69 28.18
N PHE A 312 4.89 17.79 27.72
CA PHE A 312 3.55 17.65 28.27
C PHE A 312 3.55 17.25 29.77
N GLU A 313 4.37 16.27 30.16
CA GLU A 313 4.47 15.83 31.56
C GLU A 313 5.12 16.87 32.48
N ALA A 314 6.00 17.71 31.93
CA ALA A 314 6.56 18.86 32.63
C ALA A 314 5.56 20.03 32.75
N GLY A 315 4.41 19.94 32.06
CA GLY A 315 3.41 21.02 32.00
C GLY A 315 3.93 22.23 31.23
N LEU A 316 4.82 22.03 30.27
CA LEU A 316 5.28 23.09 29.39
C LEU A 316 4.16 23.39 28.39
N GLU A 317 3.62 24.60 28.49
CA GLU A 317 2.61 25.11 27.58
C GLU A 317 3.31 25.66 26.35
N TYR A 318 2.95 25.17 25.16
CA TYR A 318 3.46 25.70 23.90
C TYR A 318 2.68 26.97 23.56
N ALA A 319 3.12 28.12 24.08
CA ALA A 319 2.61 29.43 23.68
C ALA A 319 3.40 29.96 22.47
N VAL A 320 2.70 30.60 21.53
CA VAL A 320 3.38 31.27 20.41
C VAL A 320 3.88 32.63 20.87
N ALA A 321 5.20 32.83 20.78
CA ALA A 321 5.81 34.13 21.05
C ALA A 321 5.42 35.12 19.94
N GLU A 322 4.83 36.25 20.32
CA GLU A 322 4.46 37.33 19.39
C GLU A 322 5.65 38.25 19.12
N GLU A 323 6.31 38.72 20.18
CA GLU A 323 7.48 39.60 20.07
C GLU A 323 8.38 39.54 21.32
N VAL A 324 9.67 39.85 21.13
CA VAL A 324 10.60 40.12 22.23
C VAL A 324 10.56 41.61 22.54
N VAL A 325 10.22 41.95 23.78
CA VAL A 325 9.97 43.32 24.23
C VAL A 325 11.19 43.93 24.94
N ALA A 326 11.98 43.11 25.63
CA ALA A 326 13.15 43.56 26.37
C ALA A 326 14.19 42.44 26.52
N LYS A 327 15.42 42.82 26.88
CA LYS A 327 16.48 41.87 27.30
C LYS A 327 17.13 42.29 28.61
N ARG A 328 17.54 41.31 29.41
CA ARG A 328 18.28 41.52 30.65
C ARG A 328 19.33 40.42 30.83
N VAL A 329 20.29 40.67 31.72
CA VAL A 329 21.19 39.63 32.23
C VAL A 329 20.52 39.02 33.46
N GLY A 330 20.19 37.73 33.37
CA GLY A 330 19.60 36.95 34.45
C GLY A 330 20.55 36.72 35.62
N ASN A 331 20.04 36.13 36.70
CA ASN A 331 20.79 35.94 37.95
C ASN A 331 22.00 34.99 37.80
N GLU A 332 21.98 34.14 36.77
CA GLU A 332 23.07 33.21 36.45
C GLU A 332 24.08 33.79 35.44
N GLY A 333 23.95 35.06 35.06
CA GLY A 333 24.81 35.71 34.07
C GLY A 333 24.47 35.36 32.62
N LYS A 334 23.43 34.56 32.38
CA LYS A 334 22.86 34.28 31.05
C LYS A 334 21.91 35.38 30.61
N MET A 335 21.72 35.55 29.30
CA MET A 335 20.74 36.49 28.76
C MET A 335 19.32 35.92 28.89
N GLU A 336 18.41 36.76 29.36
CA GLU A 336 16.98 36.49 29.41
C GLU A 336 16.24 37.57 28.60
N TYR A 337 15.21 37.15 27.89
CA TYR A 337 14.38 38.00 27.04
C TYR A 337 12.96 38.04 27.59
N LEU A 338 12.36 39.23 27.61
CA LEU A 338 10.96 39.41 27.96
C LEU A 338 10.12 39.16 26.73
N VAL A 339 9.40 38.04 26.71
CA VAL A 339 8.61 37.59 25.58
C VAL A 339 7.15 37.95 25.81
N ARG A 340 6.52 38.60 24.83
CA ARG A 340 5.06 38.72 24.76
C ARG A 340 4.52 37.52 23.99
N TRP A 341 3.44 36.95 24.50
CA TRP A 341 2.81 35.76 23.93
C TRP A 341 1.48 36.14 23.28
N THR A 342 1.05 35.36 22.28
CA THR A 342 -0.26 35.52 21.65
C THR A 342 -1.42 35.23 22.60
N ASP A 343 -1.22 34.28 23.51
CA ASP A 343 -2.30 33.67 24.31
C ASP A 343 -2.14 33.90 25.83
N ILE A 344 -1.08 34.61 26.24
CA ILE A 344 -0.82 34.96 27.65
C ILE A 344 -0.80 36.49 27.76
N GLU A 345 -1.65 37.04 28.63
CA GLU A 345 -1.79 38.50 28.79
C GLU A 345 -0.50 39.16 29.31
N ASP A 346 0.25 38.45 30.15
CA ASP A 346 1.47 38.95 30.77
C ASP A 346 2.72 38.42 30.06
N ALA A 347 3.64 39.33 29.73
CA ALA A 347 4.94 38.98 29.19
C ALA A 347 5.82 38.31 30.26
N THR A 348 6.50 37.21 29.91
CA THR A 348 7.37 36.46 30.83
C THR A 348 8.84 36.54 30.43
N TRP A 349 9.72 36.42 31.41
CA TRP A 349 11.18 36.41 31.18
C TRP A 349 11.63 34.99 30.89
N GLU A 350 12.07 34.76 29.66
CA GLU A 350 12.53 33.45 29.18
C GLU A 350 14.05 33.46 28.92
N PRO A 351 14.75 32.35 29.17
CA PRO A 351 16.14 32.20 28.78
C PRO A 351 16.27 32.20 27.25
N GLU A 352 17.42 32.64 26.72
CA GLU A 352 17.72 32.66 25.27
C GLU A 352 17.42 31.32 24.55
N GLU A 353 17.62 30.21 25.25
CA GLU A 353 17.40 28.84 24.75
C GLU A 353 15.92 28.55 24.42
N ASN A 354 14.98 29.30 25.00
CA ASN A 354 13.53 29.11 24.88
C ASN A 354 12.85 30.11 23.93
N VAL A 355 13.61 31.05 23.34
CA VAL A 355 13.05 32.13 22.52
C VAL A 355 13.47 31.94 21.07
N ASP A 356 12.54 32.18 20.14
CA ASP A 356 12.81 32.08 18.71
C ASP A 356 14.00 32.97 18.31
N PRO A 357 15.07 32.41 17.72
CA PRO A 357 16.25 33.18 17.30
C PRO A 357 15.94 34.33 16.34
N ASP A 358 14.91 34.19 15.50
CA ASP A 358 14.52 35.24 14.56
C ASP A 358 13.89 36.43 15.29
N LEU A 359 13.07 36.21 16.32
CA LEU A 359 12.49 37.28 17.16
C LEU A 359 13.56 38.01 17.96
N ILE A 360 14.57 37.30 18.47
CA ILE A 360 15.72 37.92 19.14
C ILE A 360 16.45 38.85 18.16
N ARG A 361 16.72 38.37 16.94
CA ARG A 361 17.41 39.16 15.91
C ARG A 361 16.64 40.43 15.56
N GLU A 362 15.32 40.34 15.35
CA GLU A 362 14.47 41.49 15.07
C GLU A 362 14.48 42.54 16.19
N PHE A 363 14.46 42.09 17.45
CA PHE A 363 14.58 42.98 18.61
C PHE A 363 15.94 43.68 18.69
N GLU A 364 17.03 42.97 18.39
CA GLU A 364 18.37 43.58 18.42
C GLU A 364 18.58 44.60 17.30
N GLU A 365 18.09 44.31 16.09
CA GLU A 365 18.15 45.21 14.94
C GLU A 365 17.37 46.51 15.19
N SER A 366 16.15 46.40 15.74
CA SER A 366 15.32 47.57 16.09
C SER A 366 15.95 48.40 17.23
N SER A 367 16.58 47.75 18.21
CA SER A 367 17.28 48.42 19.30
C SER A 367 18.52 49.20 18.84
N GLN A 368 19.26 48.69 17.85
CA GLN A 368 20.44 49.36 17.29
C GLN A 368 20.06 50.61 16.47
N GLN A 369 19.00 50.54 15.67
CA GLN A 369 18.49 51.70 14.91
C GLN A 369 18.02 52.84 15.81
N GLY A 370 17.43 52.53 16.97
CA GLY A 370 17.02 53.52 17.96
C GLY A 370 18.19 54.23 18.66
N GLN A 371 19.33 53.56 18.84
CA GLN A 371 20.53 54.15 19.44
C GLN A 371 21.30 55.04 18.47
N GLU A 372 21.38 54.66 17.18
CA GLU A 372 22.01 55.49 16.15
C GLU A 372 21.23 56.78 15.87
N ALA A 373 19.90 56.75 15.95
CA ALA A 373 19.05 57.93 15.81
C ALA A 373 19.22 58.93 16.97
N ASN A 374 19.52 58.46 18.19
CA ASN A 374 19.70 59.32 19.36
C ASN A 374 21.12 59.91 19.47
N GLY A 375 22.12 59.27 18.84
CA GLY A 375 23.51 59.72 18.80
C GLY A 375 23.81 60.90 17.87
N GLN A 376 22.93 61.22 16.91
CA GLN A 376 23.13 62.34 15.98
C GLN A 376 22.66 63.72 16.51
N SER A 377 22.08 63.80 17.71
CA SER A 377 21.55 65.05 18.28
C SER A 377 22.54 65.84 19.17
N GLN A 378 23.71 65.28 19.51
CA GLN A 378 24.73 65.98 20.30
C GLN A 378 26.08 66.03 19.59
N GLY A 379 26.25 67.05 18.73
CA GLY A 379 27.51 67.27 18.03
C GLY A 379 27.52 68.50 17.11
N ARG A 380 27.09 69.68 17.57
CA ARG A 380 27.48 70.95 16.93
C ARG A 380 28.33 71.77 17.90
N PRO A 381 29.63 71.99 17.64
CA PRO A 381 30.44 72.90 18.44
C PRO A 381 30.02 74.34 18.15
N ARG A 382 29.85 75.14 19.22
CA ARG A 382 29.67 76.59 19.16
C ARG A 382 30.94 77.21 18.56
N SER A 383 30.79 77.92 17.45
CA SER A 383 31.82 78.78 16.89
C SER A 383 31.88 80.07 17.69
N ASP A 384 32.96 80.24 18.46
CA ASP A 384 33.32 81.53 19.04
C ASP A 384 33.84 82.45 17.93
N ASP A 385 33.13 83.56 17.77
CA ASP A 385 33.41 84.66 16.85
C ASP A 385 34.44 85.59 17.50
N ASN A 386 35.66 85.65 16.95
CA ASN A 386 36.71 86.54 17.42
C ASN A 386 37.03 87.57 16.33
N GLY A 387 36.36 88.72 16.41
CA GLY A 387 36.67 89.90 15.62
C GLY A 387 37.83 90.70 16.24
N SER A 388 38.76 91.15 15.40
CA SER A 388 39.64 92.28 15.70
C SER A 388 39.91 93.07 14.44
N LEU A 389 39.43 94.32 14.49
CA LEU A 389 39.67 95.51 13.63
C LEU A 389 39.16 95.51 12.20
#